data_AF-A0A9P0CTE1-F1
#
_entry.id   AF-A0A9P0CTE1-F1
#
_cell.length_a   1.000
_cell.length_b   1.000
_cell.length_c   1.000
_cell.angle_alpha   90.00
_cell.angle_beta   90.00
_cell.angle_gamma   90.00
#
_symmetry.space_group_name_H-M   'P 1'
#
loop_
_entity.id
_entity.type
_entity.pdbx_description
1 polymer ?
#
loop_
_entity_poly.entity_id
_entity_poly.type
_entity_poly.pdbx_seq_one_letter_code
_entity_poly.pdbx_strand_id
1 'polypeptide(L)'
;MNNFLNLIKSIETVFQQEEEKEARIEVQRIYPLITEKFECPMCGKYYTTKKSLKTHLTIDCQNQEQFHCPFCPQKLKHKRSMMRHINNVHSKQKNVTSDSM
;
A
#
# COMPACT_ATOMS: atom_id res chain seq x y z
N MET A 1 11.12 -29.81 39.89
CA MET A 1 11.61 -28.41 39.91
C MET A 1 11.58 -27.74 38.54
N ASN A 2 11.96 -28.41 37.45
CA ASN A 2 11.94 -27.82 36.09
C ASN A 2 10.57 -27.31 35.60
N ASN A 3 9.46 -28.00 35.94
CA ASN A 3 8.13 -27.61 35.46
C ASN A 3 7.63 -26.27 36.01
N PHE A 4 7.97 -25.97 37.27
CA PHE A 4 7.59 -24.71 37.91
C PHE A 4 8.40 -23.53 37.33
N LEU A 5 9.71 -23.70 37.18
CA LEU A 5 10.57 -22.69 36.56
C LEU A 5 10.21 -22.42 35.09
N ASN A 6 9.78 -23.45 34.36
CA ASN A 6 9.27 -23.29 32.99
C ASN A 6 7.97 -22.50 32.96
N LEU A 7 7.05 -22.79 33.89
CA LEU A 7 5.79 -22.06 34.00
C LEU A 7 6.02 -20.57 34.29
N ILE A 8 6.93 -20.22 35.21
CA ILE A 8 7.27 -18.83 35.50
C ILE A 8 7.85 -18.13 34.26
N LYS A 9 8.80 -18.76 33.56
CA LYS A 9 9.33 -18.21 32.30
C LYS A 9 8.25 -17.99 31.24
N SER A 10 7.31 -18.93 31.11
CA SER A 10 6.18 -18.79 30.18
C SER A 10 5.29 -17.61 30.55
N ILE A 11 5.00 -17.42 31.83
CA ILE A 11 4.19 -16.29 32.33
C ILE A 11 4.90 -14.95 32.08
N GLU A 12 6.18 -14.85 32.41
CA GLU A 12 7.00 -13.66 32.13
C GLU A 12 7.01 -13.33 30.64
N THR A 13 7.13 -14.35 29.78
CA THR A 13 7.10 -14.17 28.32
C THR A 13 5.74 -13.65 27.83
N VAL A 14 4.63 -14.14 28.40
CA VAL A 14 3.29 -13.65 28.05
C VAL A 14 3.11 -12.19 28.47
N PHE A 15 3.53 -11.83 29.69
CA PHE A 15 3.49 -10.43 30.14
C PHE A 15 4.32 -9.51 29.23
N GLN A 16 5.54 -9.95 28.85
CA GLN A 16 6.39 -9.21 27.92
C GLN A 16 5.70 -9.00 26.55
N GLN A 17 5.03 -10.04 26.03
CA GLN A 17 4.29 -9.97 24.76
C GLN A 17 3.06 -9.06 24.84
N GLU A 18 2.37 -9.04 25.98
CA GLU A 18 1.24 -8.15 26.22
C GLU A 18 1.68 -6.70 26.29
N GLU A 19 2.76 -6.40 27.02
CA GLU A 19 3.34 -5.05 27.12
C GLU A 19 3.82 -4.54 25.74
N GLU A 20 4.47 -5.38 24.93
CA GLU A 20 4.85 -5.05 23.56
C GLU A 20 3.64 -4.79 22.65
N LYS A 21 2.56 -5.56 22.84
CA LYS A 21 1.31 -5.38 22.10
C LYS A 21 0.63 -4.07 22.47
N GLU A 22 0.57 -3.73 23.75
CA GLU A 22 0.05 -2.45 24.24
C GLU A 22 0.90 -1.28 23.74
N ALA A 23 2.22 -1.37 23.82
CA ALA A 23 3.14 -0.38 23.28
C ALA A 23 2.93 -0.19 21.76
N ARG A 24 2.71 -1.27 21.00
CA ARG A 24 2.40 -1.20 19.57
C ARG A 24 1.07 -0.51 19.29
N ILE A 25 0.03 -0.80 20.07
CA ILE A 25 -1.28 -0.14 19.98
C ILE A 25 -1.12 1.36 20.26
N GLU A 26 -0.37 1.72 21.30
CA GLU A 26 -0.12 3.10 21.68
C GLU A 26 0.66 3.86 20.61
N VAL A 27 1.71 3.24 20.05
CA VAL A 27 2.45 3.80 18.91
C VAL A 27 1.52 3.99 17.71
N GLN A 28 0.66 3.03 17.38
CA GLN A 28 -0.31 3.19 16.29
C GLN A 28 -1.32 4.31 16.54
N ARG A 29 -1.72 4.54 17.79
CA ARG A 29 -2.63 5.62 18.19
C ARG A 29 -1.96 7.00 18.10
N ILE A 30 -0.71 7.10 18.52
CA ILE A 30 0.04 8.36 18.53
C ILE A 30 0.63 8.68 17.15
N TYR A 31 1.01 7.68 16.35
CA TYR A 31 1.67 7.88 15.05
C TYR A 31 0.99 8.89 14.11
N PRO A 32 -0.36 8.92 13.99
CA PRO A 32 -1.05 9.94 13.19
C PRO A 32 -0.99 11.36 13.80
N LEU A 33 -0.79 11.47 15.12
CA LEU A 33 -0.68 12.75 15.83
C LEU A 33 0.74 13.34 15.73
N ILE A 34 1.77 12.48 15.66
CA ILE A 34 3.17 12.91 15.56
C ILE A 34 3.73 12.91 14.13
N THR A 35 3.04 12.26 13.19
CA THR A 35 3.43 12.27 11.77
C THR A 35 2.37 12.99 10.96
N GLU A 36 2.76 13.98 10.13
CA GLU A 36 1.90 14.65 9.15
C GLU A 36 1.52 13.69 7.99
N LYS A 37 1.01 12.52 8.32
CA LYS A 37 0.61 11.50 7.37
C LYS A 37 -0.88 11.58 7.11
N PHE A 38 -1.24 11.14 5.91
CA PHE A 38 -2.59 11.15 5.40
C PHE A 38 -3.10 9.71 5.35
N GLU A 39 -4.11 9.41 6.17
CA GLU A 39 -4.73 8.08 6.25
C GLU A 39 -5.78 7.89 5.15
N CYS A 40 -5.83 6.69 4.58
CA CYS A 40 -6.93 6.27 3.70
C CYS A 40 -8.13 5.81 4.54
N PRO A 41 -9.29 6.48 4.47
CA PRO A 41 -10.46 6.11 5.28
C PRO A 41 -11.09 4.76 4.90
N MET A 42 -10.76 4.20 3.73
CA MET A 42 -11.33 2.92 3.29
C MET A 42 -10.49 1.70 3.65
N CYS A 43 -9.18 1.86 3.85
CA CYS A 43 -8.29 0.72 4.14
C CYS A 43 -7.26 0.96 5.24
N GLY A 44 -7.25 2.13 5.87
CA GLY A 44 -6.36 2.47 6.99
C GLY A 44 -4.88 2.63 6.62
N LYS A 45 -4.51 2.63 5.32
CA LYS A 45 -3.12 2.87 4.90
C LYS A 45 -2.72 4.32 5.05
N TYR A 46 -1.52 4.56 5.60
CA TYR A 46 -0.94 5.89 5.75
C TYR A 46 -0.01 6.27 4.60
N TYR A 47 -0.03 7.55 4.24
CA TYR A 47 0.78 8.13 3.17
C TYR A 47 1.51 9.37 3.67
N THR A 48 2.75 9.58 3.23
CA THR A 48 3.57 10.73 3.63
C THR A 48 3.17 12.04 2.94
N THR A 49 2.36 11.99 1.87
CA THR A 49 1.90 13.18 1.17
C THR A 49 0.42 13.07 0.74
N LYS A 50 -0.27 14.22 0.67
CA LYS A 50 -1.64 14.32 0.13
C LYS A 50 -1.73 13.77 -1.30
N LYS A 51 -0.73 14.04 -2.14
CA LYS A 51 -0.67 13.55 -3.53
C LYS A 51 -0.65 12.03 -3.61
N SER A 52 0.13 11.37 -2.74
CA SER A 52 0.17 9.92 -2.68
C SER A 52 -1.15 9.31 -2.18
N LEU A 53 -1.78 9.90 -1.16
CA LEU A 53 -3.11 9.47 -0.73
C LEU A 53 -4.15 9.63 -1.85
N LYS A 54 -4.16 10.77 -2.54
CA LYS A 54 -5.10 11.02 -3.65
C LYS A 54 -4.95 9.97 -4.76
N THR A 55 -3.72 9.69 -5.18
CA THR A 55 -3.44 8.67 -6.21
C THR A 55 -3.95 7.30 -5.77
N HIS A 56 -3.68 6.92 -4.52
CA HIS A 56 -4.16 5.67 -3.94
C HIS A 56 -5.69 5.59 -3.95
N LEU A 57 -6.38 6.63 -3.48
CA LEU A 57 -7.85 6.67 -3.45
C LEU A 57 -8.43 6.50 -4.86
N THR A 58 -7.85 7.18 -5.85
CA THR A 58 -8.34 7.16 -7.24
C THR A 58 -8.06 5.87 -7.98
N ILE A 59 -6.92 5.20 -7.77
CA ILE A 59 -6.48 4.10 -8.64
C ILE A 59 -6.46 2.77 -7.91
N ASP A 60 -5.89 2.74 -6.71
CA ASP A 60 -5.58 1.50 -6.02
C ASP A 60 -6.68 1.06 -5.04
N CYS A 61 -7.36 2.02 -4.41
CA CYS A 61 -8.28 1.72 -3.32
C CYS A 61 -9.67 1.28 -3.80
N GLN A 62 -10.13 1.78 -4.94
CA GLN A 62 -11.45 1.45 -5.50
C GLN A 62 -11.40 0.51 -6.71
N ASN A 63 -10.23 -0.10 -7.01
CA ASN A 63 -10.02 -0.87 -8.25
C ASN A 63 -10.53 -0.12 -9.49
N GLN A 64 -10.29 1.19 -9.57
CA GLN A 64 -10.77 1.98 -10.70
C GLN A 64 -10.12 1.52 -12.01
N GLU A 65 -10.80 1.85 -13.11
CA GLU A 65 -10.49 1.46 -14.48
C GLU A 65 -8.99 1.45 -14.75
N GLN A 66 -8.48 0.25 -15.00
CA GLN A 66 -7.11 0.06 -15.42
C GLN A 66 -6.92 0.66 -16.82
N PHE A 67 -5.74 1.21 -17.08
CA PHE A 67 -5.38 1.75 -18.39
C PHE A 67 -5.18 0.61 -19.38
N HIS A 68 -6.04 0.55 -20.39
CA HIS A 68 -5.99 -0.45 -21.45
C HIS A 68 -4.89 -0.14 -22.46
N CYS A 69 -4.07 -1.13 -22.80
CA CYS A 69 -3.16 -1.02 -23.94
C CYS A 69 -3.98 -1.01 -25.24
N PRO A 70 -3.73 -0.10 -26.19
CA PRO A 70 -4.45 -0.08 -27.46
C PRO A 70 -4.02 -1.19 -28.42
N PHE A 71 -2.88 -1.84 -28.16
CA PHE A 71 -2.29 -2.84 -29.06
C PHE A 71 -2.45 -4.28 -28.57
N CYS A 72 -2.87 -4.48 -27.32
CA CYS A 72 -3.09 -5.82 -26.77
C CYS A 72 -4.06 -5.79 -25.57
N PRO A 73 -4.56 -6.95 -25.09
CA PRO A 73 -5.51 -7.01 -23.98
C PRO A 73 -4.96 -6.61 -22.60
N GLN A 74 -3.66 -6.22 -22.51
CA GLN A 74 -3.04 -5.88 -21.23
C GLN A 74 -3.64 -4.62 -20.61
N LYS A 75 -3.87 -4.70 -19.31
CA LYS A 75 -4.41 -3.60 -18.50
C LYS A 75 -3.42 -3.23 -17.40
N LEU A 76 -3.10 -1.95 -17.29
CA LEU A 76 -2.09 -1.45 -16.37
C LEU A 76 -2.70 -0.48 -15.37
N LYS A 77 -2.27 -0.56 -14.10
CA LYS A 77 -2.78 0.32 -13.04
C LYS A 77 -2.50 1.80 -13.26
N HIS A 78 -1.44 2.16 -13.99
CA HIS A 78 -1.05 3.56 -14.17
C HIS A 78 -0.73 3.86 -15.64
N LYS A 79 -1.08 5.07 -16.11
CA LYS A 79 -0.74 5.57 -17.45
C LYS A 79 0.75 5.47 -17.76
N ARG A 80 1.64 5.83 -16.83
CA ARG A 80 3.09 5.70 -17.01
C ARG A 80 3.52 4.25 -17.26
N SER A 81 2.86 3.30 -16.60
CA SER A 81 3.14 1.87 -16.74
C SER A 81 2.67 1.37 -18.10
N MET A 82 1.51 1.82 -18.57
CA MET A 82 1.01 1.56 -19.92
C MET A 82 1.95 2.12 -20.99
N MET A 83 2.39 3.37 -20.89
CA MET A 83 3.33 3.98 -21.84
C MET A 83 4.65 3.22 -21.90
N ARG A 84 5.19 2.82 -20.75
CA ARG A 84 6.39 1.97 -20.69
C ARG A 84 6.16 0.60 -21.32
N HIS A 85 5.00 -0.01 -21.07
CA HIS A 85 4.62 -1.28 -21.70
C HIS A 85 4.57 -1.14 -23.22
N ILE A 86 3.92 -0.10 -23.76
CA ILE A 86 3.89 0.19 -25.20
C ILE A 86 5.31 0.37 -25.74
N ASN A 87 6.15 1.14 -25.05
CA ASN A 87 7.52 1.38 -25.48
C ASN A 87 8.39 0.11 -25.53
N ASN A 88 8.16 -0.84 -24.64
CA ASN A 88 9.00 -2.03 -24.51
C ASN A 88 8.48 -3.22 -25.32
N VAL A 89 7.15 -3.34 -25.46
CA VAL A 89 6.48 -4.49 -26.08
C VAL A 89 6.00 -4.16 -27.50
N HIS A 90 5.57 -2.92 -27.73
CA HIS A 90 4.95 -2.45 -28.97
C HIS A 90 5.79 -1.38 -29.68
N SER A 91 7.10 -1.34 -29.45
CA SER A 91 8.02 -0.30 -29.95
C SER A 91 7.98 -0.12 -31.47
N LYS A 92 7.58 -1.16 -32.21
CA LYS A 92 7.41 -1.17 -33.67
C LYS A 92 6.03 -0.70 -34.17
N GLN A 93 5.05 -0.50 -33.27
CA GLN A 93 3.67 -0.07 -33.58
C GLN A 93 3.41 1.41 -33.21
N LYS A 94 4.45 2.21 -32.96
CA LYS A 94 4.39 3.59 -32.45
C LYS A 94 3.78 4.65 -33.38
N ASN A 95 3.29 4.28 -34.57
CA ASN A 95 2.74 5.24 -35.53
C ASN A 95 1.23 5.08 -35.70
N VAL A 96 0.43 5.36 -34.66
CA VAL A 96 -0.95 5.88 -34.82
C VAL A 96 -1.28 6.80 -33.62
N THR A 97 -1.06 8.09 -33.85
CA THR A 97 -1.72 9.29 -33.32
C THR A 97 -2.31 9.28 -31.90
N SER A 98 -1.65 10.04 -31.00
CA SER A 98 -2.37 10.97 -30.14
C SER A 98 -3.07 12.01 -31.02
N ASP A 99 -4.40 12.05 -30.97
CA ASP A 99 -5.25 13.26 -31.06
C ASP A 99 -6.71 12.83 -31.19
N SER A 100 -7.51 13.08 -30.14
CA SER A 100 -8.91 13.53 -30.23
C SER A 100 -9.49 13.71 -28.82
N MET A 101 -9.79 14.99 -28.52
CA MET A 101 -10.62 15.60 -27.46
C MET A 101 -10.04 15.67 -26.04
#